data_AF-A0A318Y7R9-F1
#
_entry.id   AF-A0A318Y7R9-F1
#
_cell.length_a   1.000
_cell.length_b   1.000
_cell.length_c   1.000
_cell.angle_alpha   90.00
_cell.angle_beta   90.00
_cell.angle_gamma   90.00
#
_symmetry.space_group_name_H-M   'P 1'
#
loop_
_entity.id
_entity.type
_entity.pdbx_description
1 polymer ?
#
loop_
_entity_poly.entity_id
_entity_poly.type
_entity_poly.pdbx_seq_one_letter_code
_entity_poly.pdbx_strand_id
1 'polypeptide(L)'
;MSLTNLDTTNPATPPTDPNTTTLTLPTDHIDDLPTIPYSPPTIYTRPLAILGAGNLGRRIACIFSAAGHTVHLHDPSQGALHSAQHYITENLPHYTTFPLISRPAGQIHPFSSADITPAVSDAWLVIECVPEHLPLKIDIMGELDAKTPRDCILVSNSSAFRTSFMVEKVCWERRKLMCNMCFGASPWIRAVELGVNEGVTEGEVVRVLTWVLDDCGMMPVQTSRVGRDGEGGLVRSQCLNTVN
;
A
#
# COMPACT_ATOMS: atom_id res chain seq x y z
N MET A 1 74.18 -35.26 39.06
CA MET A 1 74.32 -34.15 38.10
C MET A 1 72.92 -33.77 37.67
N SER A 2 72.29 -32.83 38.38
CA SER A 2 72.27 -31.38 38.12
C SER A 2 71.28 -30.98 37.01
N LEU A 3 70.35 -30.12 37.42
CA LEU A 3 69.25 -29.37 36.78
C LEU A 3 69.72 -28.62 35.49
N THR A 4 68.86 -28.24 34.52
CA THR A 4 67.79 -27.20 34.64
C THR A 4 66.80 -27.13 33.44
N ASN A 5 65.52 -26.90 33.76
CA ASN A 5 64.44 -26.05 33.18
C ASN A 5 64.29 -25.82 31.65
N LEU A 6 63.08 -26.04 31.08
CA LEU A 6 61.96 -25.06 30.97
C LEU A 6 60.68 -25.72 30.39
N ASP A 7 59.54 -25.06 30.59
CA ASP A 7 58.16 -25.57 30.75
C ASP A 7 57.20 -25.21 29.58
N THR A 8 56.00 -25.82 29.60
CA THR A 8 54.70 -25.51 28.92
C THR A 8 54.51 -25.97 27.46
N THR A 9 53.44 -26.69 27.09
CA THR A 9 52.10 -26.11 26.80
C THR A 9 51.02 -27.18 26.54
N ASN A 10 49.78 -26.84 26.93
CA ASN A 10 48.50 -27.53 26.76
C ASN A 10 47.85 -27.12 25.41
N PRO A 11 47.11 -27.96 24.66
CA PRO A 11 46.45 -27.51 23.43
C PRO A 11 45.22 -26.65 23.76
N ALA A 12 45.27 -25.38 23.34
CA ALA A 12 44.22 -24.38 23.56
C ALA A 12 43.04 -24.55 22.58
N THR A 13 41.83 -24.35 23.12
CA THR A 13 40.58 -24.06 22.40
C THR A 13 40.74 -22.85 21.45
N PRO A 14 40.12 -22.84 20.25
CA PRO A 14 40.21 -21.70 19.35
C PRO A 14 39.46 -20.48 19.92
N PRO A 15 39.96 -19.25 19.69
CA PRO A 15 39.37 -18.03 20.21
C PRO A 15 38.05 -17.69 19.49
N THR A 16 37.01 -17.39 20.27
CA THR A 16 35.81 -16.71 19.81
C THR A 16 36.16 -15.27 19.43
N ASP A 17 35.91 -14.89 18.18
CA ASP A 17 36.04 -13.52 17.68
C ASP A 17 34.90 -12.65 18.28
N PRO A 18 35.21 -11.59 19.05
CA PRO A 18 34.20 -10.74 19.66
C PRO A 18 33.54 -9.73 18.70
N ASN A 19 33.85 -9.72 17.39
CA ASN A 19 33.33 -8.73 16.44
C ASN A 19 32.42 -9.30 15.33
N THR A 20 31.47 -10.17 15.70
CA THR A 20 30.33 -10.45 14.81
C THR A 20 29.19 -9.49 15.11
N THR A 21 29.21 -8.32 14.48
CA THR A 21 28.12 -7.33 14.57
C THR A 21 26.88 -7.90 13.87
N THR A 22 26.00 -8.53 14.64
CA THR A 22 24.62 -8.76 14.21
C THR A 22 23.96 -7.39 14.13
N LEU A 23 23.49 -7.00 12.95
CA LEU A 23 22.84 -5.71 12.73
C LEU A 23 21.45 -5.75 13.40
N THR A 24 21.40 -5.54 14.70
CA THR A 24 20.17 -5.30 15.45
C THR A 24 19.67 -3.91 15.11
N LEU A 25 18.45 -3.82 14.59
CA LEU A 25 17.75 -2.55 14.41
C LEU A 25 17.61 -1.85 15.78
N PRO A 26 17.92 -0.55 15.90
CA PRO A 26 17.80 0.17 17.16
C PRO A 26 16.35 0.18 17.64
N THR A 27 16.12 -0.20 18.90
CA THR A 27 14.80 -0.27 19.55
C THR A 27 14.54 0.90 20.50
N ASP A 28 15.41 1.90 20.54
CA ASP A 28 15.28 3.01 21.47
C ASP A 28 14.71 4.23 20.77
N HIS A 29 13.65 4.80 21.39
CA HIS A 29 12.82 5.96 21.00
C HIS A 29 11.45 5.68 20.34
N ILE A 30 10.72 4.69 20.85
CA ILE A 30 9.26 4.59 20.60
C ILE A 30 8.44 5.41 21.63
N ASP A 31 9.00 5.74 22.80
CA ASP A 31 8.20 6.19 23.95
C ASP A 31 8.04 7.71 24.14
N ASP A 32 8.45 8.56 23.19
CA ASP A 32 8.22 10.02 23.26
C ASP A 32 7.57 10.57 21.97
N LEU A 33 6.65 9.81 21.40
CA LEU A 33 5.79 10.30 20.31
C LEU A 33 4.48 10.84 20.88
N PRO A 34 4.01 12.03 20.46
CA PRO A 34 2.70 12.54 20.86
C PRO A 34 1.66 11.47 20.54
N THR A 35 0.73 11.20 21.46
CA THR A 35 -0.31 10.19 21.30
C THR A 35 -1.09 10.40 20.00
N ILE A 36 -0.69 9.72 18.93
CA ILE A 36 -1.36 9.70 17.64
C ILE A 36 -2.56 8.75 17.77
N PRO A 37 -3.78 9.14 17.37
CA PRO A 37 -4.95 8.27 17.49
C PRO A 37 -4.98 7.08 16.50
N TYR A 38 -3.93 6.86 15.70
CA TYR A 38 -3.88 5.82 14.67
C TYR A 38 -2.64 4.93 14.82
N SER A 39 -2.87 3.64 15.07
CA SER A 39 -1.86 2.59 14.92
C SER A 39 -1.96 2.03 13.51
N PRO A 40 -0.84 1.81 12.79
CA PRO A 40 -0.87 1.12 11.51
C PRO A 40 -1.58 -0.23 11.64
N PRO A 41 -2.43 -0.62 10.66
CA PRO A 41 -3.10 -1.91 10.68
C PRO A 41 -2.07 -3.02 10.48
N THR A 42 -2.48 -4.27 10.74
CA THR A 42 -1.63 -5.44 10.50
C THR A 42 -1.54 -5.76 9.00
N ILE A 43 -0.68 -5.02 8.29
CA ILE A 43 -0.56 -4.96 6.81
C ILE A 43 -0.32 -6.33 6.15
N TYR A 44 0.34 -7.27 6.82
CA TYR A 44 0.70 -8.58 6.25
C TYR A 44 -0.18 -9.74 6.70
N THR A 45 -1.05 -9.54 7.69
CA THR A 45 -1.98 -10.60 8.16
C THR A 45 -3.40 -10.40 7.68
N ARG A 46 -3.71 -9.21 7.12
CA ARG A 46 -5.01 -8.86 6.55
C ARG A 46 -4.86 -8.62 5.04
N PRO A 47 -5.92 -8.86 4.24
CA PRO A 47 -5.88 -8.60 2.81
C PRO A 47 -5.92 -7.11 2.48
N LEU A 48 -5.38 -6.76 1.31
CA LEU A 48 -5.67 -5.51 0.62
C LEU A 48 -6.82 -5.77 -0.36
N ALA A 49 -7.83 -4.90 -0.40
CA ALA A 49 -8.92 -5.01 -1.37
C ALA A 49 -8.77 -3.99 -2.50
N ILE A 50 -9.13 -4.41 -3.72
CA ILE A 50 -9.21 -3.54 -4.90
C ILE A 50 -10.62 -3.66 -5.47
N LEU A 51 -11.32 -2.53 -5.55
CA LEU A 51 -12.66 -2.46 -6.13
C LEU A 51 -12.58 -2.02 -7.59
N GLY A 52 -12.84 -2.95 -8.50
CA GLY A 52 -12.74 -2.79 -9.95
C GLY A 52 -11.55 -3.57 -10.50
N ALA A 53 -11.81 -4.52 -11.40
CA ALA A 53 -10.83 -5.40 -12.04
C ALA A 53 -10.47 -4.97 -13.48
N GLY A 54 -10.82 -3.74 -13.84
CA GLY A 54 -10.47 -3.13 -15.13
C GLY A 54 -8.96 -2.89 -15.30
N ASN A 55 -8.59 -2.09 -16.32
CA ASN A 55 -7.20 -1.89 -16.72
C ASN A 55 -6.24 -1.51 -15.58
N LEU A 56 -6.62 -0.53 -14.75
CA LEU A 56 -5.80 -0.09 -13.62
C LEU A 56 -5.90 -1.06 -12.44
N GLY A 57 -7.09 -1.54 -12.12
CA GLY A 57 -7.29 -2.45 -10.98
C GLY A 57 -6.48 -3.74 -11.08
N ARG A 58 -6.48 -4.41 -12.24
CA ARG A 58 -5.65 -5.62 -12.45
C ARG A 58 -4.15 -5.34 -12.38
N ARG A 59 -3.71 -4.15 -12.80
CA ARG A 59 -2.31 -3.72 -12.70
C ARG A 59 -1.92 -3.51 -11.25
N ILE A 60 -2.73 -2.79 -10.50
CA ILE A 60 -2.52 -2.52 -9.08
C ILE A 60 -2.53 -3.84 -8.30
N ALA A 61 -3.45 -4.76 -8.61
CA ALA A 61 -3.48 -6.10 -8.02
C ALA A 61 -2.18 -6.87 -8.27
N CYS A 62 -1.64 -6.79 -9.49
CA CYS A 62 -0.36 -7.40 -9.84
C CYS A 62 0.81 -6.82 -9.02
N ILE A 63 0.87 -5.49 -8.88
CA ILE A 63 1.91 -4.78 -8.11
C ILE A 63 1.92 -5.27 -6.65
N PHE A 64 0.77 -5.23 -5.98
CA PHE A 64 0.69 -5.61 -4.57
C PHE A 64 0.87 -7.11 -4.35
N SER A 65 0.33 -7.96 -5.23
CA SER A 65 0.56 -9.41 -5.18
C SER A 65 2.05 -9.75 -5.39
N ALA A 66 2.73 -9.09 -6.33
CA ALA A 66 4.17 -9.25 -6.55
C ALA A 66 5.00 -8.89 -5.33
N ALA A 67 4.55 -7.92 -4.53
CA ALA A 67 5.14 -7.53 -3.26
C ALA A 67 4.65 -8.39 -2.07
N GLY A 68 4.03 -9.54 -2.33
CA GLY A 68 3.62 -10.53 -1.33
C GLY A 68 2.35 -10.23 -0.55
N HIS A 69 1.59 -9.18 -0.91
CA HIS A 69 0.32 -8.91 -0.25
C HIS A 69 -0.77 -9.88 -0.76
N THR A 70 -1.59 -10.40 0.17
CA THR A 70 -2.85 -11.04 -0.20
C THR A 70 -3.81 -9.98 -0.72
N VAL A 71 -4.30 -10.17 -1.95
CA VAL A 71 -5.17 -9.22 -2.64
C VAL A 71 -6.57 -9.81 -2.81
N HIS A 72 -7.58 -9.11 -2.33
CA HIS A 72 -8.97 -9.32 -2.67
C HIS A 72 -9.32 -8.45 -3.88
N LEU A 73 -9.64 -9.06 -5.02
CA LEU A 73 -10.00 -8.35 -6.24
C LEU A 73 -11.50 -8.48 -6.46
N HIS A 74 -12.23 -7.37 -6.37
CA HIS A 74 -13.67 -7.34 -6.55
C HIS A 74 -14.04 -6.68 -7.88
N ASP A 75 -14.98 -7.28 -8.60
CA ASP A 75 -15.67 -6.66 -9.74
C ASP A 75 -17.01 -7.37 -9.98
N PRO A 76 -18.10 -6.64 -10.28
CA PRO A 76 -19.38 -7.27 -10.63
C PRO A 76 -19.29 -8.14 -11.91
N SER A 77 -18.32 -7.89 -12.80
CA SER A 77 -18.12 -8.66 -14.02
C SER A 77 -17.13 -9.82 -13.81
N GLN A 78 -17.63 -11.06 -13.90
CA GLN A 78 -16.77 -12.24 -13.95
C GLN A 78 -15.76 -12.18 -15.10
N GLY A 79 -16.14 -11.61 -16.25
CA GLY A 79 -15.25 -11.45 -17.40
C GLY A 79 -14.07 -10.52 -17.09
N ALA A 80 -14.31 -9.44 -16.32
CA ALA A 80 -13.24 -8.54 -15.88
C ALA A 80 -12.28 -9.25 -14.93
N LEU A 81 -12.79 -10.04 -13.97
CA LEU A 81 -11.97 -10.83 -13.05
C LEU A 81 -11.12 -11.87 -13.79
N HIS A 82 -11.69 -12.60 -14.75
CA HIS A 82 -10.93 -13.56 -15.55
C HIS A 82 -9.83 -12.87 -16.36
N SER A 83 -10.14 -11.73 -16.99
CA SER A 83 -9.14 -10.91 -17.70
C SER A 83 -8.04 -10.41 -16.76
N ALA A 84 -8.40 -10.03 -15.54
CA ALA A 84 -7.43 -9.60 -14.53
C ALA A 84 -6.51 -10.74 -14.09
N GLN A 85 -7.05 -11.93 -13.83
CA GLN A 85 -6.25 -13.11 -13.47
C GLN A 85 -5.26 -13.49 -14.58
N HIS A 86 -5.69 -13.44 -15.84
CA HIS A 86 -4.80 -13.67 -16.98
C HIS A 86 -3.67 -12.63 -17.03
N TYR A 87 -4.02 -11.35 -16.96
CA TYR A 87 -3.05 -10.26 -16.94
C TYR A 87 -2.02 -10.44 -15.81
N ILE A 88 -2.50 -10.75 -14.60
CA ILE A 88 -1.62 -10.90 -13.45
C ILE A 88 -0.69 -12.10 -13.66
N THR A 89 -1.20 -13.25 -14.09
CA THR A 89 -0.38 -14.44 -14.37
C THR A 89 0.75 -14.13 -15.37
N GLU A 90 0.44 -13.41 -16.45
CA GLU A 90 1.42 -13.06 -17.48
C GLU A 90 2.46 -12.04 -17.00
N ASN A 91 2.08 -11.09 -16.14
CA ASN A 91 2.92 -9.95 -15.79
C ASN A 91 3.62 -10.10 -14.43
N LEU A 92 3.22 -11.05 -13.60
CA LEU A 92 3.79 -11.28 -12.26
C LEU A 92 5.33 -11.45 -12.27
N PRO A 93 5.94 -12.18 -13.22
CA PRO A 93 7.41 -12.30 -13.28
C PRO A 93 8.12 -10.96 -13.45
N HIS A 94 7.49 -9.99 -14.12
CA HIS A 94 8.04 -8.65 -14.27
C HIS A 94 7.92 -7.84 -12.96
N TYR A 95 6.72 -7.80 -12.38
CA TYR A 95 6.48 -6.99 -11.17
C TYR A 95 7.22 -7.53 -9.93
N THR A 96 7.50 -8.84 -9.85
CA THR A 96 8.28 -9.42 -8.74
C THR A 96 9.75 -8.97 -8.71
N THR A 97 10.23 -8.28 -9.76
CA THR A 97 11.57 -7.67 -9.78
C THR A 97 11.63 -6.30 -9.10
N PHE A 98 10.49 -5.69 -8.76
CA PHE A 98 10.43 -4.34 -8.22
C PHE A 98 10.56 -4.23 -6.70
N PRO A 99 9.94 -5.10 -5.88
CA PRO A 99 9.95 -4.93 -4.43
C PRO A 99 11.34 -4.86 -3.82
N LEU A 100 11.50 -4.03 -2.78
CA LEU A 100 12.78 -3.87 -2.09
C LEU A 100 13.19 -5.13 -1.33
N ILE A 101 12.20 -5.84 -0.78
CA ILE A 101 12.39 -7.11 -0.09
C ILE A 101 11.70 -8.21 -0.90
N SER A 102 12.51 -9.10 -1.45
CA SER A 102 12.03 -10.26 -2.21
C SER A 102 11.22 -11.20 -1.31
N ARG A 103 10.04 -11.61 -1.80
CA ARG A 103 9.16 -12.56 -1.13
C ARG A 103 8.29 -13.30 -2.14
N PRO A 104 7.70 -14.45 -1.76
CA PRO A 104 6.71 -15.12 -2.60
C PRO A 104 5.55 -14.19 -2.93
N ALA A 105 5.03 -14.29 -4.15
CA ALA A 105 3.85 -13.54 -4.53
C ALA A 105 2.65 -13.89 -3.63
N GLY A 106 1.89 -12.87 -3.24
CA GLY A 106 0.71 -13.01 -2.43
C GLY A 106 -0.47 -13.55 -3.24
N GLN A 107 -1.40 -14.20 -2.57
CA GLN A 107 -2.56 -14.81 -3.22
C GLN A 107 -3.55 -13.75 -3.70
N ILE A 108 -4.25 -14.05 -4.80
CA ILE A 108 -5.33 -13.22 -5.32
C ILE A 108 -6.64 -13.97 -5.17
N HIS A 109 -7.59 -13.36 -4.46
CA HIS A 109 -8.93 -13.89 -4.25
C HIS A 109 -9.93 -13.05 -5.05
N PRO A 110 -10.51 -13.58 -6.15
CA PRO A 110 -11.52 -12.86 -6.92
C PRO A 110 -12.90 -12.94 -6.26
N PHE A 111 -13.61 -11.82 -6.22
CA PHE A 111 -14.98 -11.73 -5.71
C PHE A 111 -15.90 -11.13 -6.76
N SER A 112 -16.77 -11.95 -7.34
CA SER A 112 -17.81 -11.49 -8.28
C SER A 112 -19.15 -11.42 -7.58
N SER A 113 -19.54 -10.22 -7.17
CA SER A 113 -20.81 -9.97 -6.47
C SER A 113 -21.19 -8.50 -6.57
N ALA A 114 -22.49 -8.20 -6.47
CA ALA A 114 -22.93 -6.83 -6.23
C ALA A 114 -22.59 -6.35 -4.82
N ASP A 115 -22.53 -7.26 -3.85
CA ASP A 115 -22.11 -6.96 -2.47
C ASP A 115 -20.58 -7.00 -2.35
N ILE A 116 -19.99 -5.88 -1.94
CA ILE A 116 -18.54 -5.75 -1.70
C ILE A 116 -18.08 -6.37 -0.38
N THR A 117 -19.00 -6.65 0.56
CA THR A 117 -18.67 -7.08 1.94
C THR A 117 -17.66 -8.24 2.02
N PRO A 118 -17.80 -9.32 1.21
CA PRO A 118 -16.88 -10.45 1.27
C PRO A 118 -15.43 -10.07 0.93
N ALA A 119 -15.23 -9.05 0.10
CA ALA A 119 -13.90 -8.60 -0.29
C ALA A 119 -13.28 -7.64 0.74
N VAL A 120 -14.08 -6.87 1.47
CA VAL A 120 -13.59 -5.70 2.25
C VAL A 120 -13.68 -5.84 3.77
N SER A 121 -14.44 -6.83 4.27
CA SER A 121 -14.76 -6.96 5.70
C SER A 121 -13.57 -7.18 6.63
N ASP A 122 -12.44 -7.67 6.12
CA ASP A 122 -11.18 -7.83 6.85
C ASP A 122 -10.02 -7.01 6.26
N ALA A 123 -10.30 -6.16 5.26
CA ALA A 123 -9.25 -5.45 4.56
C ALA A 123 -8.56 -4.41 5.45
N TRP A 124 -7.24 -4.26 5.35
CA TRP A 124 -6.50 -3.17 6.00
C TRP A 124 -6.39 -1.92 5.11
N LEU A 125 -6.45 -2.12 3.80
CA LEU A 125 -6.47 -1.08 2.78
C LEU A 125 -7.47 -1.48 1.70
N VAL A 126 -8.30 -0.53 1.28
CA VAL A 126 -9.13 -0.65 0.08
C VAL A 126 -8.74 0.41 -0.94
N ILE A 127 -8.46 -0.02 -2.18
CA ILE A 127 -8.19 0.83 -3.33
C ILE A 127 -9.40 0.81 -4.28
N GLU A 128 -10.10 1.92 -4.36
CA GLU A 128 -11.22 2.14 -5.28
C GLU A 128 -10.69 2.45 -6.69
N CYS A 129 -11.04 1.60 -7.67
CA CYS A 129 -10.66 1.66 -9.08
C CYS A 129 -11.88 1.56 -10.02
N VAL A 130 -13.04 2.02 -9.58
CA VAL A 130 -14.28 2.05 -10.35
C VAL A 130 -14.30 3.21 -11.35
N PRO A 131 -15.27 3.26 -12.30
CA PRO A 131 -15.34 4.31 -13.31
C PRO A 131 -15.32 5.73 -12.72
N GLU A 132 -14.78 6.69 -13.50
CA GLU A 132 -14.71 8.10 -13.14
C GLU A 132 -16.09 8.78 -13.18
N HIS A 133 -16.94 8.42 -12.23
CA HIS A 133 -18.28 8.94 -12.04
C HIS A 133 -18.47 9.30 -10.56
N LEU A 134 -18.47 10.61 -10.26
CA LEU A 134 -18.43 11.10 -8.89
C LEU A 134 -19.57 10.57 -7.98
N PRO A 135 -20.85 10.56 -8.41
CA PRO A 135 -21.93 10.01 -7.58
C PRO A 135 -21.69 8.53 -7.20
N LEU A 136 -21.16 7.74 -8.13
CA LEU A 136 -20.85 6.33 -7.88
C LEU A 136 -19.71 6.19 -6.84
N LYS A 137 -18.68 7.04 -6.94
CA LYS A 137 -17.57 7.03 -5.98
C LYS A 137 -18.01 7.48 -4.58
N ILE A 138 -18.88 8.48 -4.48
CA ILE A 138 -19.50 8.89 -3.20
C ILE A 138 -20.26 7.71 -2.56
N ASP A 139 -21.06 6.99 -3.36
CA ASP A 139 -21.81 5.82 -2.89
C ASP A 139 -20.88 4.71 -2.38
N ILE A 140 -19.84 4.37 -3.15
CA ILE A 140 -18.86 3.35 -2.78
C ILE A 140 -18.09 3.74 -1.52
N MET A 141 -17.67 4.99 -1.38
CA MET A 141 -16.95 5.43 -0.17
C MET A 141 -17.83 5.33 1.09
N GLY A 142 -19.12 5.64 0.99
CA GLY A 142 -20.06 5.43 2.09
C GLY A 142 -20.27 3.94 2.40
N GLU A 143 -20.31 3.08 1.38
CA GLU A 143 -20.40 1.64 1.57
C GLU A 143 -19.16 1.07 2.25
N LEU A 144 -17.97 1.55 1.86
CA LEU A 144 -16.70 1.18 2.47
C LEU A 144 -16.59 1.63 3.91
N ASP A 145 -17.05 2.84 4.24
CA ASP A 145 -17.07 3.32 5.62
C ASP A 145 -17.87 2.38 6.53
N ALA A 146 -19.01 1.88 6.04
CA ALA A 146 -19.89 0.98 6.78
C ALA A 146 -19.40 -0.47 6.87
N LYS A 147 -18.68 -0.97 5.84
CA LYS A 147 -18.38 -2.40 5.68
C LYS A 147 -16.93 -2.79 5.97
N THR A 148 -16.03 -1.83 6.10
CA THR A 148 -14.62 -2.09 6.41
C THR A 148 -14.33 -1.97 7.90
N PRO A 149 -13.27 -2.63 8.40
CA PRO A 149 -12.78 -2.38 9.75
C PRO A 149 -12.49 -0.90 10.01
N ARG A 150 -12.65 -0.46 11.26
CA ARG A 150 -12.50 0.96 11.65
C ARG A 150 -11.10 1.54 11.38
N ASP A 151 -10.09 0.69 11.34
CA ASP A 151 -8.69 1.05 11.07
C ASP A 151 -8.31 0.94 9.58
N CYS A 152 -9.23 0.49 8.72
CA CYS A 152 -8.97 0.36 7.29
C CYS A 152 -8.70 1.72 6.63
N ILE A 153 -7.61 1.81 5.86
CA ILE A 153 -7.33 2.95 4.99
C ILE A 153 -8.20 2.82 3.74
N LEU A 154 -8.87 3.90 3.33
CA LEU A 154 -9.65 3.94 2.09
C LEU A 154 -8.95 4.86 1.10
N VAL A 155 -8.62 4.36 -0.09
CA VAL A 155 -8.01 5.20 -1.12
C VAL A 155 -8.76 5.12 -2.43
N SER A 156 -8.77 6.24 -3.15
CA SER A 156 -9.27 6.29 -4.52
C SER A 156 -8.10 6.40 -5.49
N ASN A 157 -8.15 5.62 -6.57
CA ASN A 157 -7.26 5.77 -7.72
C ASN A 157 -7.74 6.87 -8.69
N SER A 158 -8.59 7.80 -8.23
CA SER A 158 -9.14 8.84 -9.10
C SER A 158 -8.05 9.80 -9.59
N SER A 159 -8.05 10.00 -10.90
CA SER A 159 -7.18 10.95 -11.58
C SER A 159 -7.81 12.33 -11.68
N ALA A 160 -9.13 12.44 -11.47
CA ALA A 160 -9.89 13.68 -11.64
C ALA A 160 -10.43 14.22 -10.32
N PHE A 161 -10.93 13.35 -9.44
CA PHE A 161 -11.57 13.74 -8.19
C PHE A 161 -10.61 13.60 -7.02
N ARG A 162 -10.68 14.59 -6.13
CA ARG A 162 -9.97 14.60 -4.85
C ARG A 162 -10.81 13.90 -3.81
N THR A 163 -10.18 13.36 -2.76
CA THR A 163 -10.90 12.69 -1.67
C THR A 163 -12.00 13.55 -1.05
N SER A 164 -11.79 14.87 -0.91
CA SER A 164 -12.80 15.79 -0.39
C SER A 164 -14.13 15.81 -1.15
N PHE A 165 -14.16 15.40 -2.42
CA PHE A 165 -15.40 15.32 -3.19
C PHE A 165 -16.18 14.03 -2.92
N MET A 166 -15.55 13.04 -2.29
CA MET A 166 -16.12 11.70 -2.09
C MET A 166 -16.59 11.45 -0.64
N VAL A 167 -16.51 12.46 0.24
CA VAL A 167 -16.73 12.28 1.70
C VAL A 167 -18.19 12.44 2.15
N GLU A 168 -19.12 12.76 1.25
CA GLU A 168 -20.50 13.11 1.60
C GLU A 168 -21.19 12.06 2.49
N LYS A 169 -20.95 10.77 2.20
CA LYS A 169 -21.52 9.61 2.90
C LYS A 169 -20.57 8.96 3.91
N VAL A 170 -19.46 9.61 4.24
CA VAL A 170 -18.40 9.06 5.09
C VAL A 170 -18.36 9.79 6.43
N CYS A 171 -18.30 9.04 7.54
CA CYS A 171 -18.18 9.60 8.88
C CYS A 171 -16.88 10.39 9.07
N TRP A 172 -16.87 11.35 9.99
CA TRP A 172 -15.74 12.27 10.15
C TRP A 172 -14.44 11.56 10.49
N GLU A 173 -14.50 10.57 11.38
CA GLU A 173 -13.36 9.77 11.82
C GLU A 173 -12.73 9.00 10.66
N ARG A 174 -13.55 8.48 9.73
CA ARG A 174 -13.05 7.76 8.56
C ARG A 174 -12.37 8.67 7.54
N ARG A 175 -12.83 9.92 7.38
CA ARG A 175 -12.23 10.87 6.42
C ARG A 175 -10.74 11.11 6.66
N LYS A 176 -10.30 10.95 7.90
CA LYS A 176 -8.89 10.99 8.32
C LYS A 176 -8.04 9.86 7.75
N LEU A 177 -8.67 8.72 7.45
CA LEU A 177 -8.06 7.52 6.87
C LEU A 177 -8.30 7.42 5.36
N MET A 178 -8.74 8.51 4.73
CA MET A 178 -8.94 8.56 3.28
C MET A 178 -7.75 9.23 2.59
N CYS A 179 -7.29 8.72 1.44
CA CYS A 179 -6.26 9.36 0.62
C CYS A 179 -6.51 9.15 -0.87
N ASN A 180 -6.10 10.08 -1.74
CA ASN A 180 -6.08 9.83 -3.18
C ASN A 180 -4.74 9.16 -3.52
N MET A 181 -4.75 8.00 -4.17
CA MET A 181 -3.56 7.22 -4.55
C MET A 181 -3.63 6.85 -6.02
N CYS A 182 -3.10 7.71 -6.89
CA CYS A 182 -3.28 7.63 -8.33
C CYS A 182 -2.09 6.97 -9.03
N PHE A 183 -2.34 5.80 -9.62
CA PHE A 183 -1.39 5.04 -10.42
C PHE A 183 -1.52 5.39 -11.91
N GLY A 184 -0.38 5.48 -12.61
CA GLY A 184 -0.36 5.61 -14.06
C GLY A 184 -0.89 4.36 -14.79
N ALA A 185 -1.32 4.50 -16.05
CA ALA A 185 -1.78 3.35 -16.84
C ALA A 185 -0.63 2.50 -17.41
N SER A 186 0.53 3.12 -17.63
CA SER A 186 1.69 2.46 -18.23
C SER A 186 2.42 1.58 -17.19
N PRO A 187 2.78 0.32 -17.53
CA PRO A 187 3.55 -0.54 -16.64
C PRO A 187 4.93 0.03 -16.31
N TRP A 188 5.49 0.87 -17.19
CA TRP A 188 6.80 1.51 -17.04
C TRP A 188 6.79 2.68 -16.04
N ILE A 189 5.61 3.22 -15.71
CA ILE A 189 5.48 4.31 -14.75
C ILE A 189 5.35 3.71 -13.35
N ARG A 190 6.43 3.80 -12.58
CA ARG A 190 6.44 3.43 -11.16
C ARG A 190 6.03 4.57 -10.24
N ALA A 191 5.94 5.80 -10.76
CA ALA A 191 5.45 6.94 -10.00
C ALA A 191 3.98 6.74 -9.60
N VAL A 192 3.69 6.99 -8.32
CA VAL A 192 2.33 6.93 -7.76
C VAL A 192 2.07 8.24 -7.03
N GLU A 193 1.03 8.96 -7.40
CA GLU A 193 0.65 10.19 -6.72
C GLU A 193 -0.10 9.90 -5.44
N LEU A 194 0.40 10.41 -4.31
CA LEU A 194 -0.32 10.47 -3.05
C LEU A 194 -0.86 11.89 -2.85
N GLY A 195 -2.18 12.03 -2.84
CA GLY A 195 -2.89 13.28 -2.61
C GLY A 195 -2.77 13.71 -1.16
N VAL A 196 -2.06 14.80 -0.91
CA VAL A 196 -1.95 15.47 0.39
C VAL A 196 -2.74 16.78 0.35
N ASN A 197 -3.29 17.19 1.50
CA ASN A 197 -4.15 18.37 1.63
C ASN A 197 -5.43 18.34 0.76
N GLU A 198 -5.84 17.17 0.27
CA GLU A 198 -7.04 16.98 -0.55
C GLU A 198 -8.29 16.61 0.28
N GLY A 199 -8.24 16.87 1.58
CA GLY A 199 -9.21 16.46 2.58
C GLY A 199 -8.62 16.67 3.97
N VAL A 200 -8.93 15.75 4.89
CA VAL A 200 -8.45 15.78 6.28
C VAL A 200 -7.58 14.57 6.62
N THR A 201 -6.90 14.02 5.62
CA THR A 201 -6.02 12.85 5.74
C THR A 201 -4.96 13.05 6.82
N GLU A 202 -4.83 12.08 7.72
CA GLU A 202 -3.80 12.10 8.76
C GLU A 202 -2.41 11.82 8.18
N GLY A 203 -1.38 12.50 8.71
CA GLY A 203 -0.01 12.38 8.21
C GLY A 203 0.53 10.95 8.26
N GLU A 204 0.16 10.19 9.29
CA GLU A 204 0.55 8.78 9.42
C GLU A 204 0.00 7.89 8.31
N VAL A 205 -1.19 8.17 7.79
CA VAL A 205 -1.77 7.43 6.66
C VAL A 205 -0.90 7.61 5.43
N VAL A 206 -0.47 8.85 5.17
CA VAL A 206 0.43 9.16 4.05
C VAL A 206 1.78 8.47 4.26
N ARG A 207 2.34 8.50 5.48
CA ARG A 207 3.61 7.81 5.79
C ARG A 207 3.54 6.29 5.59
N VAL A 208 2.46 5.65 6.06
CA VAL A 208 2.23 4.21 5.87
C VAL A 208 2.11 3.88 4.39
N LEU A 209 1.31 4.62 3.64
CA LEU A 209 1.15 4.40 2.19
C LEU A 209 2.45 4.61 1.42
N THR A 210 3.23 5.64 1.76
CA THR A 210 4.58 5.86 1.19
C THR A 210 5.47 4.65 1.43
N TRP A 211 5.56 4.17 2.68
CA TRP A 211 6.39 3.02 3.01
C TRP A 211 5.96 1.74 2.29
N VAL A 212 4.65 1.45 2.23
CA VAL A 212 4.13 0.29 1.50
C VAL A 212 4.44 0.39 0.00
N LEU A 213 4.27 1.57 -0.60
CA LEU A 213 4.56 1.77 -2.02
C LEU A 213 6.05 1.60 -2.33
N ASP A 214 6.93 2.15 -1.49
CA ASP A 214 8.39 1.94 -1.60
C ASP A 214 8.73 0.45 -1.49
N ASP A 215 8.14 -0.27 -0.52
CA ASP A 215 8.34 -1.71 -0.35
C ASP A 215 7.88 -2.51 -1.58
N CYS A 216 6.81 -2.06 -2.26
CA CYS A 216 6.34 -2.60 -3.53
C CYS A 216 7.22 -2.21 -4.74
N GLY A 217 8.28 -1.42 -4.53
CA GLY A 217 9.16 -0.91 -5.58
C GLY A 217 8.54 0.21 -6.43
N MET A 218 7.44 0.79 -5.96
CA MET A 218 6.83 1.98 -6.54
C MET A 218 7.53 3.25 -6.04
N MET A 219 7.29 4.38 -6.70
CA MET A 219 7.90 5.66 -6.39
C MET A 219 6.81 6.65 -5.97
N PRO A 220 6.41 6.68 -4.68
CA PRO A 220 5.38 7.58 -4.19
C PRO A 220 5.84 9.04 -4.32
N VAL A 221 4.96 9.89 -4.86
CA VAL A 221 5.16 11.34 -4.98
C VAL A 221 3.98 12.01 -4.30
N GLN A 222 4.24 12.80 -3.27
CA GLN A 222 3.20 13.59 -2.63
C GLN A 222 2.82 14.77 -3.52
N THR A 223 1.52 14.94 -3.75
CA THR A 223 0.98 16.01 -4.60
C THR A 223 -0.21 16.66 -3.91
N SER A 224 -0.42 17.96 -4.17
CA SER A 224 -1.62 18.66 -3.72
C SER A 224 -2.31 19.26 -4.92
N ARG A 225 -3.58 18.90 -5.12
CA ARG A 225 -4.43 19.53 -6.12
C ARG A 225 -5.09 20.82 -5.61
N VAL A 226 -5.04 21.11 -4.30
CA VAL A 226 -5.53 22.38 -3.74
C VAL A 226 -4.55 23.50 -4.09
N GLY A 227 -5.05 24.56 -4.75
CA GLY A 227 -4.27 25.75 -5.05
C GLY A 227 -3.85 26.48 -3.77
N ARG A 228 -2.81 27.33 -3.84
CA ARG A 228 -2.32 28.08 -2.67
C ARG A 228 -3.37 28.97 -2.01
N ASP A 229 -4.41 29.33 -2.76
CA ASP A 229 -5.47 30.24 -2.32
C ASP A 229 -6.69 29.48 -1.77
N GLY A 230 -6.61 28.16 -1.57
CA GLY A 230 -7.70 27.33 -1.05
C GLY A 230 -8.82 27.06 -2.06
N GLU A 231 -8.91 27.82 -3.16
CA GLU A 231 -9.79 27.52 -4.28
C GLU A 231 -9.23 26.35 -5.11
N GLY A 232 -9.97 25.24 -5.14
CA GLY A 232 -9.56 24.02 -5.81
C GLY A 232 -10.64 23.48 -6.74
N GLY A 233 -10.45 23.67 -8.05
CA GLY A 233 -11.29 23.05 -9.09
C GLY A 233 -10.92 21.60 -9.41
N LEU A 234 -11.53 21.01 -10.44
CA LEU A 234 -11.09 19.70 -10.94
C LEU A 234 -9.65 19.81 -11.47
N VAL A 235 -8.68 19.12 -10.85
CA VAL A 235 -7.28 19.10 -11.30
C VAL A 235 -6.94 17.67 -11.64
N ARG A 236 -6.49 17.43 -12.88
CA ARG A 236 -6.08 16.10 -13.34
C ARG A 236 -4.72 15.73 -12.77
N SER A 237 -4.55 14.43 -12.50
CA SER A 237 -3.28 13.81 -12.14
C SER A 237 -2.17 14.15 -13.14
N GLN A 238 -0.97 14.41 -12.62
CA GLN A 238 0.25 14.64 -13.40
C GLN A 238 0.89 13.33 -13.90
N CYS A 239 0.56 12.17 -13.31
CA CYS A 239 0.94 10.84 -13.80
C CYS A 239 0.48 10.60 -15.25
N LEU A 240 -0.54 11.33 -15.73
CA LEU A 240 -1.02 11.25 -17.11
C LEU A 240 -0.22 12.15 -18.09
N ASN A 241 0.58 13.10 -17.60
CA ASN A 241 1.27 14.10 -18.41
C ASN A 241 2.69 13.68 -18.86
N THR A 242 3.13 12.46 -18.54
CA THR A 242 4.50 11.99 -18.86
C THR A 242 4.60 11.16 -20.14
N VAL A 243 3.58 11.22 -21.01
CA VAL A 243 3.64 10.62 -22.35
C VAL A 243 3.58 11.75 -23.38
N ASN A 244 4.74 12.32 -23.68
CA ASN A 244 5.01 13.09 -24.91
C ASN A 244 6.22 12.48 -25.59
#